data_AF-A0A838QV62-F1
#
_entry.id   AF-A0A838QV62-F1
#
_cell.length_a   1.000
_cell.length_b   1.000
_cell.length_c   1.000
_cell.angle_alpha   90.00
_cell.angle_beta   90.00
_cell.angle_gamma   90.00
#
_symmetry.space_group_name_H-M   'P 1'
#
loop_
_entity.id
_entity.type
_entity.pdbx_description
1 polymer ?
#
loop_
_entity_poly.entity_id
_entity_poly.type
_entity_poly.pdbx_seq_one_letter_code
_entity_poly.pdbx_strand_id
1 'polypeptide(L)'
;MNNCTHNRASASSVPSLVNADAIPNELKRLPNWVNWRERLRNGRPTKIPCQPNGRPAKANDPVTWSTFDEAWAAYVASPSGFSGVGYVFGKDDPYCGVDLDACLRRGTRLMTPWAKQVLESIRSYTEIRPQELG
;
A
#
# COMPACT_ATOMS: atom_id res chain seq x y z
N MET A 1 38.04 33.76 9.67
CA MET A 1 37.71 33.02 8.44
C MET A 1 36.99 31.73 8.82
N ASN A 2 35.74 31.63 8.35
CA ASN A 2 34.93 30.45 8.07
C ASN A 2 34.27 29.68 9.24
N ASN A 3 33.08 30.18 9.59
CA ASN A 3 31.95 29.37 10.03
C ASN A 3 31.49 28.48 8.87
N CYS A 4 31.62 27.15 8.99
CA CYS A 4 30.92 26.20 8.13
C CYS A 4 29.76 25.58 8.91
N THR A 5 28.61 26.23 8.85
CA THR A 5 27.32 25.65 9.19
C THR A 5 26.98 24.60 8.13
N HIS A 6 27.10 23.31 8.48
CA HIS A 6 26.47 22.26 7.70
C HIS A 6 24.96 22.36 7.88
N ASN A 7 24.34 23.02 6.90
CA ASN A 7 22.91 23.12 6.73
C ASN A 7 22.32 21.70 6.68
N ARG A 8 21.60 21.30 7.73
CA ARG A 8 20.88 20.04 7.80
C ARG A 8 19.75 20.15 6.78
N ALA A 9 19.88 19.48 5.63
CA ALA A 9 18.81 19.38 4.67
C ALA A 9 17.62 18.71 5.38
N SER A 10 16.57 19.48 5.65
CA SER A 10 15.28 18.98 6.10
C SER A 10 14.76 18.05 5.02
N ALA A 11 14.71 16.74 5.31
CA ALA A 11 14.04 15.77 4.47
C ALA A 11 12.57 16.19 4.36
N SER A 12 12.18 16.75 3.22
CA SER A 12 10.79 17.04 2.90
C SER A 12 10.05 15.71 2.87
N SER A 13 9.26 15.43 3.91
CA SER A 13 8.39 14.26 3.98
C SER A 13 7.30 14.43 2.92
N VAL A 14 7.52 13.84 1.75
CA VAL A 14 6.40 13.52 0.86
C VAL A 14 5.47 12.64 1.70
N PRO A 15 4.20 13.01 1.92
CA PRO A 15 3.28 12.15 2.65
C PRO A 15 3.21 10.84 1.87
N SER A 16 3.74 9.76 2.44
CA SER A 16 3.49 8.44 1.90
C SER A 16 1.98 8.23 1.96
N LEU A 17 1.38 7.84 0.84
CA LEU A 17 -0.03 7.44 0.81
C LEU A 17 -0.28 6.19 1.68
N VAL A 18 0.79 5.51 2.08
CA VAL A 18 0.79 4.32 2.91
C VAL A 18 1.32 4.68 4.31
N ASN A 19 0.53 4.37 5.34
CA ASN A 19 0.97 4.41 6.72
C ASN A 19 1.61 3.07 7.09
N ALA A 20 2.94 2.98 6.96
CA ALA A 20 3.69 1.77 7.29
C ALA A 20 3.50 1.31 8.74
N ASP A 21 3.35 2.23 9.70
CA ASP A 21 3.23 1.90 11.12
C ASP A 21 1.89 1.25 11.47
N ALA A 22 0.85 1.52 10.68
CA ALA A 22 -0.46 0.89 10.85
C ALA A 22 -0.50 -0.58 10.38
N ILE A 23 0.43 -0.99 9.50
CA ILE A 23 0.45 -2.34 8.95
C ILE A 23 0.90 -3.34 10.04
N PRO A 24 0.11 -4.40 10.31
CA PRO A 24 0.45 -5.43 11.28
C PRO A 24 1.82 -6.07 11.02
N ASN A 25 2.60 -6.24 12.08
CA ASN A 25 3.92 -6.88 12.00
C ASN A 25 3.85 -8.32 11.45
N GLU A 26 2.72 -9.01 11.62
CA GLU A 26 2.55 -10.36 11.09
C GLU A 26 2.54 -10.40 9.57
N LEU A 27 1.88 -9.44 8.92
CA LEU A 27 1.92 -9.29 7.47
C LEU A 27 3.31 -8.87 6.98
N LYS A 28 3.98 -7.97 7.70
CA LYS A 28 5.35 -7.52 7.35
C LYS A 28 6.38 -8.66 7.36
N ARG A 29 6.16 -9.70 8.17
CA ARG A 29 7.06 -10.87 8.27
C ARG A 29 6.99 -11.81 7.07
N LEU A 30 5.95 -11.73 6.25
CA LEU A 30 5.78 -12.61 5.09
C LEU A 30 6.39 -11.98 3.82
N PRO A 31 7.01 -12.77 2.92
CA PRO A 31 7.60 -12.29 1.67
C PRO A 31 6.55 -12.11 0.56
N ASN A 32 5.39 -11.57 0.92
CA ASN A 32 4.21 -11.46 0.06
C ASN A 32 3.98 -10.01 -0.42
N TRP A 33 5.04 -9.19 -0.44
CA TRP A 33 4.92 -7.77 -0.75
C TRP A 33 5.31 -7.48 -2.20
N VAL A 34 4.62 -6.50 -2.78
CA VAL A 34 4.89 -5.95 -4.10
C VAL A 34 4.78 -4.43 -4.03
N ASN A 35 5.41 -3.75 -4.99
CA ASN A 35 5.03 -2.38 -5.31
C ASN A 35 3.86 -2.40 -6.31
N TRP A 36 3.17 -1.29 -6.48
CA TRP A 36 2.22 -1.15 -7.58
C TRP A 36 2.27 0.25 -8.19
N ARG A 37 1.83 0.34 -9.44
CA ARG A 37 1.66 1.61 -10.17
C ARG A 37 0.28 1.66 -10.79
N GLU A 38 -0.31 2.84 -10.80
CA GLU A 38 -1.52 3.08 -11.59
C GLU A 38 -1.16 3.32 -13.07
N ARG A 39 -1.86 2.65 -13.97
CA ARG A 39 -1.80 2.89 -15.41
C ARG A 39 -3.19 2.78 -16.01
N LEU A 40 -3.44 3.54 -17.08
CA LEU A 40 -4.65 3.37 -17.87
C LEU A 40 -4.53 2.13 -18.73
N ARG A 41 -5.50 1.21 -18.61
CA ARG A 41 -5.66 0.05 -19.49
C ARG A 41 -7.10 0.07 -19.99
N ASN A 42 -7.29 0.09 -21.31
CA ASN A 42 -8.61 0.16 -21.94
C ASN A 42 -9.47 1.33 -21.39
N GLY A 43 -8.84 2.49 -21.16
CA GLY A 43 -9.51 3.68 -20.62
C GLY A 43 -9.84 3.64 -19.13
N ARG A 44 -9.44 2.59 -18.39
CA ARG A 44 -9.71 2.44 -16.95
C ARG A 44 -8.41 2.48 -16.13
N PRO A 45 -8.37 3.23 -15.01
CA PRO A 45 -7.28 3.13 -14.04
C PRO A 45 -7.13 1.68 -13.56
N THR A 46 -5.94 1.12 -13.72
CA THR A 46 -5.62 -0.26 -13.35
C THR A 46 -4.37 -0.25 -12.47
N LYS A 47 -4.45 -0.91 -11.32
CA LYS A 47 -3.30 -1.14 -10.43
C LYS A 47 -2.48 -2.29 -11.00
N ILE A 48 -1.24 -1.99 -11.39
CA ILE A 48 -0.31 -2.99 -11.95
C ILE A 48 0.73 -3.32 -10.87
N PRO A 49 0.78 -4.57 -10.39
CA PRO A 49 1.78 -5.01 -9.42
C PRO A 49 3.17 -5.09 -10.07
N CYS A 50 4.19 -4.70 -9.30
CA CYS A 50 5.57 -4.59 -9.69
C CYS A 50 6.48 -5.15 -8.58
N GLN A 51 7.58 -5.76 -8.98
CA GLN A 51 8.71 -6.03 -8.11
C GLN A 51 9.39 -4.71 -7.69
N PRO A 52 10.20 -4.72 -6.61
CA PRO A 52 10.99 -3.56 -6.19
C PRO A 52 11.91 -2.99 -7.27
N ASN A 53 12.37 -3.84 -8.19
CA ASN A 53 13.18 -3.45 -9.36
C ASN A 53 12.37 -2.85 -10.53
N GLY A 54 11.05 -2.71 -10.38
CA GLY A 54 10.13 -2.14 -11.39
C GLY A 54 9.63 -3.12 -12.46
N ARG A 55 10.09 -4.38 -12.47
CA ARG A 55 9.55 -5.44 -13.34
C ARG A 55 8.15 -5.84 -12.90
N PRO A 56 7.29 -6.40 -13.78
CA PRO A 56 5.98 -6.90 -13.37
C PRO A 56 6.08 -7.99 -12.29
N ALA A 57 5.21 -7.91 -11.29
CA ALA A 57 4.96 -9.01 -10.35
C ALA A 57 3.68 -9.76 -10.77
N LYS A 58 3.60 -11.05 -10.51
CA LYS A 58 2.43 -11.88 -10.84
C LYS A 58 1.74 -12.31 -9.56
N ALA A 59 0.41 -12.20 -9.51
CA ALA A 59 -0.38 -12.52 -8.32
C ALA A 59 -0.36 -14.01 -7.91
N ASN A 60 0.17 -14.90 -8.75
CA ASN A 60 0.20 -16.34 -8.53
C ASN A 60 1.61 -16.94 -8.55
N ASP A 61 2.65 -16.09 -8.53
CA ASP A 61 4.05 -16.52 -8.61
C ASP A 61 4.86 -15.86 -7.48
N PRO A 62 5.03 -16.56 -6.34
CA PRO A 62 5.74 -16.02 -5.18
C PRO A 62 7.17 -15.57 -5.45
N VAL A 63 7.81 -16.12 -6.49
CA VAL A 63 9.17 -15.74 -6.90
C VAL A 63 9.22 -14.28 -7.37
N THR A 64 8.08 -13.71 -7.73
CA THR A 64 7.96 -12.32 -8.17
C THR A 64 7.56 -11.35 -7.07
N TRP A 65 7.43 -11.82 -5.83
CA TRP A 65 7.15 -10.98 -4.66
C TRP A 65 8.44 -10.69 -3.88
N SER A 66 8.36 -9.86 -2.86
CA SER A 66 9.49 -9.44 -2.05
C SER A 66 9.12 -9.34 -0.56
N THR A 67 10.10 -9.03 0.27
CA THR A 67 9.86 -8.63 1.65
C THR A 67 9.21 -7.25 1.73
N PHE A 68 8.61 -6.93 2.89
CA PHE A 68 8.08 -5.61 3.17
C PHE A 68 9.16 -4.53 3.04
N ASP A 69 10.33 -4.77 3.64
CA ASP A 69 11.42 -3.78 3.67
C ASP A 69 11.95 -3.45 2.28
N GLU A 70 12.08 -4.44 1.39
CA GLU A 70 12.48 -4.22 0.00
C GLU A 70 11.45 -3.40 -0.78
N ALA A 71 10.16 -3.75 -0.66
CA ALA A 71 9.08 -3.02 -1.32
C ALA A 71 8.96 -1.59 -0.77
N TRP A 72 9.09 -1.42 0.54
CA TRP A 72 9.03 -0.12 1.20
C TRP A 72 10.21 0.77 0.79
N ALA A 73 11.43 0.23 0.84
CA ALA A 73 12.63 0.95 0.41
C ALA A 73 12.52 1.41 -1.05
N ALA A 74 12.04 0.54 -1.95
CA ALA A 74 11.83 0.89 -3.35
C ALA A 74 10.76 1.98 -3.53
N TYR A 75 9.66 1.91 -2.78
CA TYR A 75 8.61 2.93 -2.80
C TYR A 75 9.14 4.30 -2.35
N VAL A 76 9.84 4.35 -1.21
CA VAL A 76 10.40 5.58 -0.65
C VAL A 76 11.49 6.17 -1.56
N ALA A 77 12.34 5.31 -2.15
CA ALA A 77 13.40 5.74 -3.06
C ALA A 77 12.88 6.24 -4.42
N SER A 78 11.68 5.84 -4.83
CA SER A 78 11.08 6.22 -6.12
C SER A 78 9.63 6.73 -5.98
N PRO A 79 9.41 7.92 -5.37
CA PRO A 79 8.07 8.45 -5.11
C PRO A 79 7.22 8.68 -6.39
N SER A 80 7.86 8.88 -7.54
CA SER A 80 7.21 9.00 -8.85
C SER A 80 7.18 7.69 -9.64
N GLY A 81 7.93 6.67 -9.21
CA GLY A 81 8.01 5.37 -9.88
C GLY A 81 6.90 4.40 -9.45
N PHE A 82 6.47 4.50 -8.20
CA PHE A 82 5.48 3.62 -7.60
C PHE A 82 4.34 4.44 -6.96
N SER A 83 3.13 3.92 -7.07
CA SER A 83 1.93 4.51 -6.46
C SER A 83 1.72 4.01 -5.02
N GLY A 84 2.34 2.88 -4.64
CA GLY A 84 2.32 2.36 -3.29
C GLY A 84 2.95 0.97 -3.17
N VAL A 85 2.80 0.38 -1.98
CA VAL A 85 3.06 -1.04 -1.71
C VAL A 85 1.73 -1.80 -1.63
N GLY A 86 1.78 -3.11 -1.86
CA GLY A 86 0.64 -4.01 -1.79
C GLY A 86 1.05 -5.37 -1.28
N TYR A 87 0.07 -6.09 -0.73
CA TYR A 87 0.25 -7.44 -0.21
C TYR A 87 -0.49 -8.43 -1.12
N VAL A 88 0.13 -9.56 -1.43
CA VAL A 88 -0.46 -10.63 -2.24
C VAL A 88 -0.83 -11.79 -1.34
N PHE A 89 -2.12 -12.15 -1.31
CA PHE A 89 -2.59 -13.30 -0.55
C PHE A 89 -2.14 -14.59 -1.23
N GLY A 90 -1.16 -15.26 -0.62
CA GLY A 90 -0.64 -16.55 -1.09
C GLY A 90 -1.57 -17.71 -0.76
N LYS A 91 -1.37 -18.85 -1.42
CA LYS A 91 -2.17 -20.07 -1.18
C LYS A 91 -2.02 -20.62 0.24
N ASP A 92 -0.82 -20.48 0.81
CA ASP A 92 -0.47 -21.01 2.13
C ASP A 92 -0.57 -19.95 3.23
N ASP A 93 -1.20 -18.81 2.91
CA ASP A 93 -1.38 -17.70 3.83
C ASP A 93 -2.62 -17.93 4.72
N PRO A 94 -2.53 -17.78 6.06
CA PRO A 94 -3.71 -17.79 6.94
C PRO A 94 -4.61 -16.54 6.79
N TYR A 95 -4.19 -15.53 6.02
CA TYR A 95 -4.89 -14.26 5.88
C TYR A 95 -5.81 -14.21 4.64
N CYS A 96 -6.87 -13.40 4.73
CA CYS A 96 -7.71 -13.03 3.60
C CYS A 96 -7.93 -11.51 3.57
N GLY A 97 -8.16 -10.97 2.37
CA GLY A 97 -8.51 -9.57 2.17
C GLY A 97 -10.00 -9.40 1.92
N VAL A 98 -10.60 -8.41 2.58
CA VAL A 98 -11.99 -8.00 2.34
C VAL A 98 -11.97 -6.56 1.83
N ASP A 99 -12.42 -6.36 0.60
CA ASP A 99 -12.49 -5.04 -0.04
C ASP A 99 -13.93 -4.51 0.05
N LEU A 100 -14.11 -3.34 0.68
CA LEU A 100 -15.41 -2.71 0.87
C LEU A 100 -15.56 -1.53 -0.07
N ASP A 101 -16.05 -1.78 -1.29
CA ASP A 101 -16.28 -0.72 -2.28
C ASP A 101 -17.45 0.19 -1.89
N ALA A 102 -17.28 1.50 -2.12
CA ALA A 102 -18.29 2.53 -1.85
C ALA A 102 -18.81 2.52 -0.39
N CYS A 103 -17.95 2.12 0.54
CA CYS A 103 -18.30 1.95 1.95
C CYS A 103 -18.28 3.27 2.73
N LEU A 104 -17.60 4.30 2.19
CA LEU A 104 -17.53 5.65 2.74
C LEU A 104 -18.33 6.64 1.88
N ARG A 105 -19.08 7.53 2.54
CA ARG A 105 -19.79 8.63 1.88
C ARG A 105 -18.81 9.70 1.37
N ARG A 106 -18.87 10.01 0.08
CA ARG A 106 -18.10 11.11 -0.56
C ARG A 106 -18.14 12.38 0.27
N GLY A 107 -16.98 12.98 0.49
CA GLY A 107 -16.81 14.28 1.17
C GLY A 107 -16.94 14.25 2.70
N THR A 108 -17.58 13.24 3.28
CA THR A 108 -17.76 13.15 4.75
C THR A 108 -16.93 12.04 5.40
N ARG A 109 -16.47 11.05 4.61
CA ARG A 109 -15.84 9.82 5.11
C ARG A 109 -16.67 9.09 6.18
N LEU A 110 -17.96 9.37 6.25
CA LEU A 110 -18.89 8.65 7.12
C LEU A 110 -19.15 7.27 6.52
N MET A 111 -18.97 6.25 7.36
CA MET A 111 -19.18 4.88 6.96
C MET A 111 -20.67 4.60 6.76
N THR A 112 -20.98 3.85 5.73
CA THR A 112 -22.34 3.35 5.47
C THR A 112 -22.76 2.33 6.53
N PRO A 113 -24.07 2.19 6.84
CA PRO A 113 -24.53 1.26 7.87
C PRO A 113 -24.11 -0.19 7.64
N TRP A 114 -24.13 -0.66 6.38
CA TRP A 114 -23.73 -2.03 6.04
C TRP A 114 -22.22 -2.25 6.23
N ALA A 115 -21.39 -1.27 5.89
CA ALA A 115 -19.94 -1.37 6.08
C ALA A 115 -19.58 -1.38 7.57
N LYS A 116 -20.32 -0.61 8.38
CA LYS A 116 -20.19 -0.65 9.84
C LYS A 116 -20.48 -2.04 10.40
N GLN A 117 -21.53 -2.71 9.91
CA GLN A 117 -21.86 -4.08 10.33
C GLN A 117 -20.74 -5.07 9.98
N VAL A 118 -20.13 -4.95 8.80
CA VAL A 118 -19.01 -5.81 8.39
C VAL A 118 -17.77 -5.55 9.25
N LEU A 119 -17.43 -4.29 9.52
CA LEU A 119 -16.29 -3.99 10.40
C LEU A 119 -16.53 -4.48 11.83
N GLU A 120 -17.76 -4.35 12.34
CA GLU A 120 -18.13 -4.81 13.68
C GLU A 120 -18.12 -6.33 13.81
N SER A 121 -18.32 -7.09 12.73
CA SER A 121 -18.31 -8.55 12.74
C SER A 121 -16.90 -9.14 12.60
N ILE A 122 -16.02 -8.54 11.79
CA ILE A 122 -14.67 -9.07 11.53
C ILE A 122 -13.65 -8.56 12.56
N ARG A 123 -13.70 -7.25 12.92
CA ARG A 123 -12.81 -6.60 13.90
C ARG A 123 -11.32 -6.95 13.71
N SER A 124 -10.85 -6.88 12.48
CA SER A 124 -9.44 -7.09 12.12
C SER A 124 -8.80 -5.79 11.64
N TYR A 125 -7.52 -5.86 11.27
CA TYR A 125 -6.81 -4.76 10.62
C TYR A 125 -7.64 -4.20 9.45
N THR A 126 -7.78 -2.87 9.42
CA THR A 126 -8.57 -2.13 8.44
C THR A 126 -7.78 -0.90 7.99
N GLU A 127 -7.70 -0.68 6.68
CA GLU A 127 -7.08 0.51 6.09
C GLU A 127 -8.07 1.21 5.14
N ILE A 128 -7.89 2.52 4.95
CA ILE A 128 -8.67 3.31 3.98
C ILE A 128 -7.84 3.40 2.71
N ARG A 129 -8.43 3.10 1.56
CA ARG A 129 -7.73 3.20 0.28
C ARG A 129 -7.52 4.68 -0.10
N PRO A 130 -6.39 5.02 -0.77
CA PRO A 130 -6.08 6.40 -1.16
C PRO A 130 -7.14 7.14 -1.99
N GLN A 131 -8.06 6.41 -2.65
CA GLN A 131 -9.14 6.97 -3.49
C GLN A 131 -10.40 7.34 -2.69
N GLU A 132 -10.35 7.30 -1.35
CA GLU A 132 -11.30 7.88 -0.39
C GLU A 132 -12.74 7.34 -0.37
N LEU A 133 -13.02 6.21 -1.04
CA LEU A 133 -14.36 5.60 -1.09
C LEU A 133 -14.42 4.15 -0.63
N GLY A 134 -13.29 3.59 -0.22
CA GLY A 134 -13.14 2.22 0.24
C GLY A 134 -11.99 2.13 1.22
#